data_AF-A0A1S9PDE6-F1
#
_entry.id   AF-A0A1S9PDE6-F1
#
_cell.length_a   1.000
_cell.length_b   1.000
_cell.length_c   1.000
_cell.angle_alpha   90.00
_cell.angle_beta   90.00
_cell.angle_gamma   90.00
#
_symmetry.space_group_name_H-M   'P 1'
#
loop_
_entity.id
_entity.type
_entity.pdbx_description
1 polymer ?
#
loop_
_entity_poly.entity_id
_entity_poly.type
_entity_poly.pdbx_seq_one_letter_code
_entity_poly.pdbx_strand_id
1 'polypeptide(L)'
;MKIGFRLFLIVTAIFSFFLGMPKPAFETETALALSFTNGAADIFTSALIFVMLVSHVLLLFLVFMRQSLEYRYFLFYFPIVFWLMYMANTITDHLAQPDMFLSHIPYLLCYALTVFQYNSILKIDPDFALGPKPEIEDEPGLPRQQFDTREPM
;
A
#
# COMPACT_ATOMS: atom_id res chain seq x y z
N MET A 1 -0.19 -3.00 18.44
CA MET A 1 0.79 -3.14 17.32
C MET A 1 0.15 -3.00 15.93
N LYS A 2 -1.06 -3.51 15.66
CA LYS A 2 -1.72 -3.43 14.33
C LYS A 2 -1.98 -1.99 13.81
N ILE A 3 -2.24 -1.05 14.72
CA ILE A 3 -2.41 0.39 14.41
C ILE A 3 -1.11 1.04 13.93
N GLY A 4 0.04 0.67 14.50
CA GLY A 4 1.34 1.21 14.11
C GLY A 4 1.67 0.90 12.65
N PHE A 5 1.47 -0.36 12.24
CA PHE A 5 1.65 -0.79 10.86
C PHE A 5 0.76 0.02 9.89
N ARG A 6 -0.53 0.19 10.20
CA ARG A 6 -1.46 0.97 9.36
C ARG A 6 -1.06 2.44 9.28
N LEU A 7 -0.58 3.03 10.38
CA LEU A 7 -0.06 4.39 10.38
C LEU A 7 1.15 4.53 9.47
N PHE A 8 2.16 3.65 9.58
CA PHE A 8 3.33 3.72 8.70
C PHE A 8 2.98 3.48 7.24
N LEU A 9 2.01 2.60 6.95
CA LEU A 9 1.52 2.41 5.59
C LEU A 9 0.86 3.67 5.03
N ILE A 10 0.00 4.33 5.83
CA ILE A 10 -0.62 5.60 5.44
C ILE A 10 0.45 6.67 5.23
N VAL A 11 1.43 6.76 6.13
CA VAL A 11 2.53 7.72 6.00
C VAL A 11 3.40 7.42 4.77
N THR A 12 3.61 6.15 4.42
CA THR A 12 4.30 5.74 3.19
C THR A 12 3.52 6.17 1.94
N ALA A 13 2.20 5.99 1.93
CA ALA A 13 1.34 6.47 0.85
C ALA A 13 1.29 8.01 0.78
N ILE A 14 1.32 8.69 1.92
CA ILE A 14 1.42 10.16 1.97
C ILE A 14 2.78 10.60 1.39
N PHE A 15 3.87 9.93 1.77
CA PHE A 15 5.19 10.22 1.24
C PHE A 15 5.39 9.77 -0.20
N SER A 16 4.57 8.89 -0.78
CA SER A 16 4.64 8.66 -2.24
C SER A 16 4.15 9.88 -3.01
N PHE A 17 3.18 10.64 -2.49
CA PHE A 17 2.83 11.96 -3.03
C PHE A 17 3.91 13.02 -2.75
N PHE A 18 4.56 12.97 -1.57
CA PHE A 18 5.56 13.97 -1.17
C PHE A 18 7.00 13.67 -1.58
N LEU A 19 7.30 12.46 -2.08
CA LEU A 19 8.55 12.17 -2.80
C LEU A 19 8.77 13.20 -3.92
N GLY A 20 7.69 13.87 -4.32
CA GLY A 20 7.67 15.06 -5.14
C GLY A 20 7.70 16.46 -4.47
N MET A 21 8.30 16.68 -3.29
CA MET A 21 8.55 18.03 -2.76
C MET A 21 9.97 18.21 -2.19
N PRO A 22 10.63 19.36 -2.48
CA PRO A 22 10.04 20.69 -2.34
C PRO A 22 9.86 21.46 -3.67
N LYS A 23 8.61 21.64 -4.11
CA LYS A 23 8.10 22.45 -5.26
C LYS A 23 8.14 21.89 -6.71
N PRO A 24 9.17 21.22 -7.26
CA PRO A 24 9.15 20.87 -8.68
C PRO A 24 8.34 19.61 -8.98
N ALA A 25 8.05 18.71 -8.03
CA ALA A 25 7.61 17.38 -8.42
C ALA A 25 6.09 17.08 -8.36
N PHE A 26 5.26 17.93 -7.74
CA PHE A 26 3.84 17.98 -8.16
C PHE A 26 3.74 18.53 -9.58
N GLU A 27 4.56 19.52 -9.93
CA GLU A 27 4.67 20.00 -11.30
C GLU A 27 5.24 18.89 -12.20
N THR A 28 6.22 18.10 -11.75
CA THR A 28 6.76 16.97 -12.53
C THR A 28 5.75 15.84 -12.70
N GLU A 29 5.07 15.37 -11.65
CA GLU A 29 4.03 14.33 -11.78
C GLU A 29 2.86 14.82 -12.66
N THR A 30 2.43 16.06 -12.48
CA THR A 30 1.38 16.67 -13.32
C THR A 30 1.87 16.89 -14.75
N ALA A 31 3.11 17.31 -14.95
CA ALA A 31 3.71 17.51 -16.28
C ALA A 31 3.96 16.20 -17.00
N LEU A 32 4.36 15.13 -16.30
CA LEU A 32 4.48 13.79 -16.85
C LEU A 32 3.11 13.24 -17.24
N ALA A 33 2.09 13.43 -16.40
CA ALA A 33 0.72 13.08 -16.72
C ALA A 33 0.20 13.87 -17.94
N LEU A 34 0.45 15.18 -18.00
CA LEU A 34 0.08 16.04 -19.13
C LEU A 34 0.83 15.67 -20.42
N SER A 35 2.12 15.33 -20.32
CA SER A 35 2.95 14.88 -21.44
C SER A 35 2.45 13.56 -22.02
N PHE A 36 2.03 12.64 -21.13
CA PHE A 36 1.37 11.39 -21.51
C PHE A 36 0.03 11.64 -22.22
N THR A 37 -0.83 12.51 -21.69
CA THR A 37 -2.13 12.79 -22.30
C THR A 37 -2.04 13.58 -23.61
N ASN A 38 -1.01 14.41 -23.76
CA ASN A 38 -0.81 15.22 -24.96
C ASN A 38 0.00 14.50 -26.06
N GLY A 39 0.46 13.26 -25.81
CA GLY A 39 1.25 12.49 -26.77
C GLY A 39 2.64 13.08 -27.08
N ALA A 40 3.17 13.92 -26.18
CA ALA A 40 4.46 14.57 -26.35
C ALA A 40 5.64 13.67 -25.92
N ALA A 41 5.38 12.68 -25.08
CA ALA A 41 6.37 11.68 -24.65
C ALA A 41 6.52 10.57 -25.70
N ASP A 42 7.74 10.03 -25.81
CA ASP A 42 7.98 8.81 -26.58
C ASP A 42 7.31 7.59 -25.91
N ILE A 43 7.22 6.49 -26.66
CA ILE A 43 6.50 5.27 -26.21
C ILE A 43 7.12 4.71 -24.92
N PHE A 44 8.44 4.76 -24.78
CA PHE A 44 9.13 4.22 -23.61
C PHE A 44 8.86 5.05 -22.35
N THR A 45 9.02 6.37 -22.42
CA THR A 45 8.69 7.27 -21.29
C THR A 45 7.21 7.18 -20.95
N SER A 46 6.33 7.12 -21.94
CA SER A 46 4.89 6.93 -21.72
C SER A 46 4.57 5.65 -20.95
N ALA A 47 5.25 4.54 -21.27
CA ALA A 47 5.09 3.28 -20.55
C ALA A 47 5.60 3.38 -19.10
N LEU A 48 6.74 4.04 -18.86
CA LEU A 48 7.27 4.24 -17.52
C LEU A 48 6.35 5.10 -16.65
N ILE A 49 5.82 6.21 -17.20
CA ILE A 49 4.86 7.07 -16.52
C ILE A 49 3.58 6.28 -16.19
N PHE A 50 3.08 5.49 -17.14
CA PHE A 50 1.89 4.66 -16.91
C PHE A 50 2.09 3.67 -15.76
N VAL A 51 3.20 2.93 -15.74
CA VAL A 51 3.50 1.97 -14.65
C VAL A 51 3.68 2.69 -13.32
N MET A 52 4.33 3.86 -13.30
CA MET A 52 4.44 4.71 -12.12
C MET A 52 3.05 5.08 -11.57
N LEU A 53 2.15 5.60 -12.40
CA LEU A 53 0.81 6.00 -11.99
C LEU A 53 -0.03 4.81 -11.49
N VAL A 54 -0.01 3.69 -12.22
CA VAL A 54 -0.74 2.48 -11.82
C VAL A 54 -0.22 1.95 -10.49
N SER A 55 1.10 1.87 -10.30
CA SER A 55 1.70 1.40 -9.04
C SER A 55 1.39 2.34 -7.87
N HIS A 56 1.29 3.65 -8.11
CA HIS A 56 0.86 4.61 -7.09
C HIS A 56 -0.60 4.37 -6.69
N VAL A 57 -1.51 4.17 -7.65
CA VAL A 57 -2.92 3.85 -7.36
C VAL A 57 -3.04 2.52 -6.60
N LEU A 58 -2.26 1.51 -6.98
CA LEU A 58 -2.21 0.23 -6.28
C LEU A 58 -1.68 0.36 -4.84
N LEU A 59 -0.72 1.25 -4.60
CA LEU A 59 -0.25 1.58 -3.26
C LEU A 59 -1.35 2.18 -2.38
N LEU A 60 -2.18 3.07 -2.94
CA LEU A 60 -3.34 3.63 -2.24
C LEU A 60 -4.38 2.56 -1.93
N PHE A 61 -4.62 1.65 -2.87
CA PHE A 61 -5.54 0.54 -2.65
C PHE A 61 -5.09 -0.37 -1.49
N LEU A 62 -3.77 -0.50 -1.27
CA LEU A 62 -3.20 -1.28 -0.18
C LEU A 62 -3.61 -0.80 1.22
N VAL A 63 -3.92 0.50 1.35
CA VAL A 63 -4.42 1.09 2.61
C VAL A 63 -5.79 0.52 2.96
N PHE A 64 -6.65 0.32 1.96
CA PHE A 64 -8.03 -0.14 2.13
C PHE A 64 -8.20 -1.64 2.00
N MET A 65 -7.21 -2.33 1.44
CA MET A 65 -7.26 -3.77 1.23
C MET A 65 -7.31 -4.52 2.58
N ARG A 66 -8.22 -5.50 2.65
CA ARG A 66 -8.28 -6.47 3.75
C ARG A 66 -7.03 -7.35 3.71
N GLN A 67 -6.61 -7.83 4.87
CA GLN A 67 -5.47 -8.74 4.94
C GLN A 67 -5.82 -10.06 4.24
N SER A 68 -4.89 -10.54 3.42
CA SER A 68 -4.95 -11.82 2.71
C SER A 68 -3.51 -12.32 2.49
N LEU A 69 -3.33 -13.54 2.02
CA LEU A 69 -1.99 -14.08 1.74
C LEU A 69 -1.24 -13.25 0.68
N GLU A 70 -1.98 -12.73 -0.29
CA GLU A 70 -1.49 -11.88 -1.38
C GLU A 70 -1.08 -10.49 -0.88
N TYR A 71 -1.72 -10.00 0.20
CA TYR A 71 -1.46 -8.69 0.78
C TYR A 71 0.03 -8.48 1.08
N ARG A 72 0.71 -9.52 1.57
CA ARG A 72 2.15 -9.49 1.82
C ARG A 72 2.91 -9.14 0.56
N TYR A 73 2.65 -9.84 -0.54
CA TYR A 73 3.35 -9.61 -1.80
C TYR A 73 3.09 -8.19 -2.30
N PHE A 74 1.84 -7.73 -2.27
CA PHE A 74 1.49 -6.37 -2.68
C PHE A 74 2.17 -5.30 -1.83
N LEU A 75 2.26 -5.51 -0.51
CA LEU A 75 2.95 -4.61 0.42
C LEU A 75 4.42 -4.45 0.07
N PHE A 76 5.08 -5.50 -0.42
CA PHE A 76 6.48 -5.42 -0.84
C PHE A 76 6.65 -4.83 -2.24
N TYR A 77 5.85 -5.28 -3.21
CA TYR A 77 6.10 -4.96 -4.61
C TYR A 77 5.61 -3.56 -5.02
N PHE A 78 4.42 -3.13 -4.58
CA PHE A 78 3.86 -1.86 -5.06
C PHE A 78 4.72 -0.64 -4.69
N PRO A 79 5.21 -0.48 -3.44
CA PRO A 79 6.10 0.63 -3.09
C PRO A 79 7.43 0.59 -3.89
N ILE A 80 8.02 -0.59 -4.05
CA ILE A 80 9.30 -0.75 -4.76
C ILE A 80 9.15 -0.40 -6.24
N VAL A 81 8.12 -0.93 -6.90
CA VAL A 81 7.85 -0.66 -8.31
C VAL A 81 7.58 0.84 -8.53
N PHE A 82 6.76 1.45 -7.67
CA PHE A 82 6.52 2.89 -7.70
C PHE A 82 7.83 3.67 -7.63
N TRP A 83 8.65 3.40 -6.61
CA TRP A 83 9.91 4.09 -6.39
C TRP A 83 10.89 3.93 -7.56
N LEU A 84 11.04 2.71 -8.11
CA LEU A 84 11.91 2.46 -9.25
C LEU A 84 11.45 3.20 -10.51
N MET A 85 10.14 3.22 -10.78
CA MET A 85 9.61 3.92 -11.95
C MET A 85 9.68 5.44 -11.77
N TYR A 86 9.44 5.94 -10.56
CA TYR A 86 9.65 7.36 -10.24
C TYR A 86 11.11 7.76 -10.46
N MET A 87 12.04 6.98 -9.90
CA MET A 87 13.48 7.20 -10.11
C MET A 87 13.85 7.14 -11.59
N ALA A 88 13.34 6.17 -12.35
CA ALA A 88 13.62 6.08 -13.78
C ALA A 88 13.14 7.32 -14.57
N ASN A 89 11.97 7.87 -14.24
CA ASN A 89 11.42 9.05 -14.89
C ASN A 89 12.12 10.36 -14.47
N THR A 90 12.74 10.39 -13.29
CA THR A 90 13.31 11.61 -12.71
C THR A 90 14.83 11.55 -12.55
N ILE A 91 15.51 10.49 -13.00
CA ILE A 91 16.95 10.26 -12.78
C ILE A 91 17.80 11.43 -13.29
N THR A 92 17.43 12.02 -14.43
CA THR A 92 18.13 13.17 -15.01
C THR A 92 18.00 14.42 -14.15
N ASP A 93 16.82 14.66 -13.58
CA ASP A 93 16.59 15.78 -12.67
C ASP A 93 17.38 15.60 -11.37
N HIS A 94 17.45 14.37 -10.87
CA HIS A 94 18.26 14.01 -9.70
C HIS A 94 19.76 14.18 -9.91
N LEU A 95 20.25 13.88 -11.11
CA LEU A 95 21.65 14.13 -11.47
C LEU A 95 21.94 15.63 -11.61
N ALA A 96 20.97 16.43 -12.04
CA ALA A 96 21.08 17.88 -12.13
C ALA A 96 20.96 18.59 -10.76
N GLN A 97 20.14 18.06 -9.86
CA GLN A 97 19.91 18.57 -8.50
C GLN A 97 20.02 17.43 -7.47
N PRO A 98 21.24 17.08 -7.03
CA PRO A 98 21.47 15.95 -6.13
C PRO A 98 20.73 16.05 -4.79
N ASP A 99 20.42 17.26 -4.32
CA ASP A 99 19.65 17.46 -3.09
C ASP A 99 18.23 16.86 -3.17
N MET A 100 17.70 16.64 -4.38
CA MET A 100 16.43 15.94 -4.59
C MET A 100 16.48 14.48 -4.08
N PHE A 101 17.65 13.84 -4.01
CA PHE A 101 17.75 12.51 -3.41
C PHE A 101 17.34 12.50 -1.93
N LEU A 102 17.47 13.62 -1.22
CA LEU A 102 17.08 13.73 0.18
C LEU A 102 15.56 13.58 0.37
N SER A 103 14.74 13.89 -0.65
CA SER A 103 13.29 13.69 -0.59
C SER A 103 12.89 12.22 -0.55
N HIS A 104 13.80 11.29 -0.89
CA HIS A 104 13.55 9.86 -0.90
C HIS A 104 13.69 9.23 0.48
N ILE A 105 14.46 9.87 1.37
CA ILE A 105 14.77 9.35 2.70
C ILE A 105 13.48 9.15 3.53
N PRO A 106 12.57 10.13 3.66
CA PRO A 106 11.33 9.95 4.44
C PRO A 106 10.47 8.81 3.90
N TYR A 107 10.37 8.67 2.58
CA TYR A 107 9.61 7.60 1.95
C TYR A 107 10.21 6.22 2.24
N LEU A 108 11.51 6.04 1.97
CA LEU A 108 12.20 4.77 2.16
C LEU A 108 12.21 4.35 3.64
N LEU A 109 12.38 5.31 4.55
CA LEU A 109 12.34 5.06 5.99
C LEU A 109 10.95 4.60 6.43
N CYS A 110 9.88 5.27 5.99
CA CYS A 110 8.52 4.87 6.35
C CYS A 110 8.14 3.52 5.74
N TYR A 111 8.57 3.24 4.51
CA TYR A 111 8.36 1.95 3.88
C TYR A 111 9.07 0.83 4.64
N ALA A 112 10.36 1.02 4.99
CA ALA A 112 11.13 0.07 5.77
C ALA A 112 10.50 -0.21 7.14
N LEU A 113 10.03 0.85 7.84
CA LEU A 113 9.32 0.72 9.11
C LEU A 113 7.99 -0.03 8.95
N THR A 114 7.23 0.24 7.88
CA THR A 114 5.98 -0.46 7.55
C THR A 114 6.22 -1.96 7.41
N VAL A 115 7.21 -2.34 6.61
CA VAL A 115 7.61 -3.73 6.38
C VAL A 115 8.11 -4.39 7.67
N PHE A 116 8.93 -3.68 8.45
CA PHE A 116 9.44 -4.19 9.73
C PHE A 116 8.31 -4.47 10.71
N GLN A 117 7.36 -3.55 10.85
CA GLN A 117 6.20 -3.74 11.71
C GLN A 117 5.30 -4.86 11.22
N TYR A 118 5.06 -4.96 9.91
CA TYR A 118 4.27 -6.04 9.33
C TYR A 118 4.88 -7.41 9.65
N ASN A 119 6.18 -7.59 9.39
CA ASN A 119 6.87 -8.84 9.72
C ASN A 119 6.90 -9.12 11.23
N SER A 120 7.01 -8.08 12.06
CA SER A 120 6.95 -8.23 13.52
C SER A 120 5.59 -8.71 13.99
N ILE A 121 4.50 -8.20 13.39
CA ILE A 121 3.14 -8.68 13.67
C ILE A 121 3.00 -10.15 13.25
N LEU A 122 3.46 -10.53 12.06
CA LEU A 122 3.38 -11.91 11.59
C LEU A 122 4.16 -12.91 12.46
N LYS A 123 5.29 -12.48 13.06
CA LYS A 123 6.04 -13.32 14.00
C LYS A 123 5.27 -13.59 15.30
N ILE A 124 4.45 -12.63 15.73
CA ILE A 124 3.67 -12.71 16.99
C ILE A 124 2.32 -13.40 16.75
N ASP A 125 1.68 -13.10 15.62
CA ASP A 125 0.34 -13.52 15.23
C ASP A 125 0.35 -13.93 13.74
N PRO A 126 0.71 -15.18 13.41
CA PRO A 126 0.74 -15.67 12.02
C PRO A 126 -0.64 -15.66 11.35
N ASP A 127 -1.72 -15.82 12.13
CA ASP A 127 -3.11 -15.78 11.67
C ASP A 127 -3.48 -14.39 11.12
N PHE A 128 -2.70 -13.33 11.44
CA PHE A 128 -2.89 -12.00 10.86
C PHE A 128 -2.82 -11.97 9.33
N ALA A 129 -2.01 -12.85 8.71
CA ALA A 129 -1.91 -12.95 7.25
C ALA A 129 -3.18 -13.50 6.59
N LEU A 130 -3.99 -14.26 7.33
CA LEU A 130 -5.22 -14.88 6.82
C LEU A 130 -6.41 -13.92 6.84
N GLY A 131 -6.23 -12.74 7.45
CA GLY A 131 -7.30 -11.76 7.63
C GLY A 131 -8.25 -12.09 8.77
N PRO A 132 -9.25 -11.21 9.01
CA PRO A 132 -10.25 -11.48 10.05
C PRO A 132 -10.96 -12.79 9.73
N LYS A 133 -10.99 -13.70 10.71
CA LYS A 133 -11.78 -14.94 10.61
C LYS A 133 -13.23 -14.53 10.33
N PRO A 134 -13.94 -15.20 9.40
CA PRO A 134 -15.35 -14.96 9.23
C PRO A 134 -16.01 -15.11 10.61
N GLU A 135 -16.80 -14.12 11.01
CA GLU A 135 -17.70 -14.28 12.14
C GLU A 135 -18.52 -15.52 11.81
N ILE A 136 -18.35 -16.57 12.60
CA ILE A 136 -19.32 -17.66 12.63
C ILE A 136 -20.59 -16.94 13.08
N GLU A 137 -21.53 -16.76 12.16
CA GLU A 137 -22.88 -16.33 12.53
C GLU A 137 -23.33 -17.35 13.58
N ASP A 138 -23.37 -16.95 14.86
CA ASP A 138 -24.10 -17.70 15.87
C ASP A 138 -25.52 -17.81 15.31
N GLU A 139 -25.92 -19.01 14.89
CA GLU A 139 -27.23 -19.27 14.31
C GLU A 139 -28.30 -18.57 15.17
N PRO A 140 -29.06 -17.60 14.64
CA PRO A 140 -30.08 -16.94 15.42
C PRO A 140 -31.24 -17.92 15.63
N GLY A 141 -31.23 -18.56 16.80
CA GLY A 141 -32.42 -19.18 17.39
C GLY A 141 -32.66 -20.63 17.03
N LEU A 142 -31.96 -21.54 17.69
CA LEU A 142 -32.63 -22.75 18.17
C LEU A 142 -33.18 -22.45 19.57
N PRO A 143 -34.49 -22.25 19.77
CA PRO A 143 -35.04 -22.26 21.11
C PRO A 143 -34.68 -23.61 21.72
N ARG A 144 -34.09 -23.60 22.92
CA ARG A 144 -33.96 -24.82 23.73
C ARG A 144 -35.35 -25.37 23.98
N GLN A 145 -35.87 -26.22 23.10
CA GLN A 145 -36.95 -27.13 23.45
C GLN A 145 -36.35 -28.15 24.41
N GLN A 146 -36.35 -27.78 25.69
CA GLN A 146 -36.47 -28.76 26.77
C GLN A 146 -37.78 -29.49 26.52
N PHE A 147 -37.73 -30.63 25.84
CA PHE A 147 -38.77 -31.62 25.98
C PHE A 147 -38.67 -32.14 27.41
N ASP A 148 -39.60 -31.70 28.24
CA ASP A 148 -39.88 -32.23 29.56
C ASP A 148 -40.34 -33.68 29.38
N THR A 149 -39.41 -34.63 29.36
CA THR A 149 -39.72 -36.05 29.47
C THR A 149 -40.12 -36.34 30.92
N ARG A 150 -41.32 -35.91 31.28
CA ARG A 150 -42.09 -36.39 32.44
C ARG A 150 -43.31 -37.12 31.91
N GLU A 151 -43.10 -38.34 31.41
CA GLU A 151 -44.16 -39.33 31.41
C GLU A 151 -44.17 -40.02 32.80
N PRO A 152 -45.31 -40.02 33.52
CA PRO A 152 -45.48 -40.87 34.69
C PRO A 152 -45.72 -42.33 34.25
N MET A 153 -45.33 -43.25 35.14
CA MET A 153 -45.37 -44.72 35.03
C MET A 153 -46.62 -45.32 34.36
#